data_AF-A0A0K1F065-F1
#
_entry.id   AF-A0A0K1F065-F1
#
_cell.length_a   1.000
_cell.length_b   1.000
_cell.length_c   1.000
_cell.angle_alpha   90.00
_cell.angle_beta   90.00
_cell.angle_gamma   90.00
#
_symmetry.space_group_name_H-M   'P 1'
#
loop_
_entity.id
_entity.type
_entity.pdbx_description
1 polymer ?
#
loop_
_entity_poly.entity_id
_entity_poly.type
_entity_poly.pdbx_seq_one_letter_code
_entity_poly.pdbx_strand_id
1 'polypeptide(L)'
;MNPLHPVPGRGSVRYGKPKERLTGNEQTCVSHLESLGYQVEVLDEDLEKPANIDLRLGESGQLWEMKNVGDGKHAIEDNMRNAYHKWVRLGLDAPNETRVVMTSYGGMRSESEIVDEIRRRMRRYAANVIYIFRDGASSLFLGR
;
A
#
# COMPACT_ATOMS: atom_id res chain seq x y z
N MET A 1 -1.91 17.24 1.46
CA MET A 1 -3.22 16.79 2.00
C MET A 1 -3.52 15.43 1.37
N ASN A 2 -4.07 14.48 2.13
CA ASN A 2 -4.42 13.15 1.62
C ASN A 2 -5.77 13.23 0.84
N PRO A 3 -5.81 12.93 -0.47
CA PRO A 3 -7.01 13.03 -1.28
C PRO A 3 -8.06 11.94 -1.00
N LEU A 4 -7.71 10.93 -0.20
CA LEU A 4 -8.66 9.89 0.24
C LEU A 4 -9.50 10.33 1.44
N HIS A 5 -9.19 11.48 2.04
CA HIS A 5 -9.91 12.07 3.17
C HIS A 5 -10.32 11.06 4.28
N PRO A 6 -9.40 10.21 4.77
CA PRO A 6 -9.74 9.21 5.79
C PRO A 6 -10.18 9.90 7.08
N VAL A 7 -11.25 9.38 7.69
CA VAL A 7 -11.76 9.86 8.98
C VAL A 7 -11.73 8.68 9.97
N PRO A 8 -10.83 8.70 10.97
CA PRO A 8 -10.72 7.61 11.94
C PRO A 8 -12.09 7.22 12.53
N GLY A 9 -12.35 5.91 12.60
CA GLY A 9 -13.64 5.35 13.03
C GLY A 9 -14.76 5.38 11.97
N ARG A 10 -14.51 5.87 10.76
CA ARG A 10 -15.45 5.81 9.62
C ARG A 10 -14.96 4.94 8.45
N GLY A 11 -13.91 4.16 8.67
CA GLY A 11 -13.41 3.23 7.67
C GLY A 11 -14.38 2.06 7.47
N SER A 12 -14.18 1.32 6.39
CA SER A 12 -14.97 0.15 6.06
C SER A 12 -14.17 -0.78 5.17
N VAL A 13 -14.39 -2.09 5.29
CA VAL A 13 -13.73 -3.09 4.42
C VAL A 13 -14.74 -3.91 3.65
N ARG A 14 -14.55 -4.02 2.34
CA ARG A 14 -15.18 -5.03 1.47
C ARG A 14 -14.13 -6.05 1.04
N TYR A 15 -14.40 -7.34 1.27
CA TYR A 15 -13.53 -8.43 0.85
C TYR A 15 -14.04 -9.04 -0.46
N GLY A 16 -13.26 -8.89 -1.54
CA GLY A 16 -13.47 -9.59 -2.80
C GLY A 16 -12.99 -11.05 -2.75
N LYS A 17 -11.99 -11.35 -1.91
CA LYS A 17 -11.54 -12.71 -1.57
C LYS A 17 -11.70 -13.02 -0.08
N PRO A 18 -11.86 -14.30 0.32
CA PRO A 18 -11.86 -14.69 1.72
C PRO A 18 -10.67 -14.11 2.49
N LYS A 19 -10.91 -13.59 3.70
CA LYS A 19 -9.89 -12.94 4.53
C LYS A 19 -8.73 -13.91 4.85
N GLU A 20 -9.03 -15.19 4.94
CA GLU A 20 -8.09 -16.27 5.24
C GLU A 20 -7.05 -16.49 4.13
N ARG A 21 -7.32 -15.99 2.91
CA ARG A 21 -6.35 -15.98 1.80
C ARG A 21 -5.34 -14.84 1.89
N LEU A 22 -5.54 -13.87 2.79
CA LEU A 22 -4.56 -12.82 3.06
C LEU A 22 -3.50 -13.33 4.04
N THR A 23 -2.25 -12.98 3.78
CA THR A 23 -1.17 -13.17 4.74
C THR A 23 -1.42 -12.36 6.02
N GLY A 24 -0.76 -12.74 7.13
CA GLY A 24 -0.93 -12.03 8.41
C GLY A 24 -0.64 -10.53 8.30
N ASN A 25 0.39 -10.14 7.57
CA ASN A 25 0.73 -8.73 7.36
C ASN A 25 -0.31 -7.98 6.51
N GLU A 26 -0.90 -8.62 5.50
CA GLU A 26 -1.97 -8.02 4.70
C GLU A 26 -3.24 -7.84 5.52
N GLN A 27 -3.62 -8.83 6.35
CA GLN A 27 -4.76 -8.70 7.26
C GLN A 27 -4.57 -7.53 8.23
N THR A 28 -3.38 -7.42 8.83
CA THR A 28 -3.03 -6.31 9.73
C THR A 28 -3.06 -4.97 9.01
N CYS A 29 -2.49 -4.89 7.80
CA CYS A 29 -2.52 -3.68 6.98
C CYS A 29 -3.95 -3.22 6.70
N VAL A 30 -4.83 -4.13 6.25
CA VAL A 30 -6.24 -3.84 5.99
C VAL A 30 -6.97 -3.38 7.26
N SER A 31 -6.72 -4.02 8.39
CA SER A 31 -7.31 -3.62 9.68
C SER A 31 -6.87 -2.21 10.11
N HIS A 32 -5.62 -1.83 9.87
CA HIS A 32 -5.14 -0.49 10.17
C HIS A 32 -5.70 0.56 9.19
N LEU A 33 -5.81 0.24 7.90
CA LEU A 33 -6.47 1.14 6.96
C LEU A 33 -7.93 1.42 7.38
N GLU A 34 -8.67 0.39 7.80
CA GLU A 34 -10.03 0.56 8.32
C GLU A 34 -10.06 1.45 9.56
N SER A 35 -9.23 1.17 10.57
CA SER A 35 -9.22 1.94 11.83
C SER A 35 -8.85 3.41 11.61
N LEU A 36 -7.92 3.66 10.68
CA LEU A 36 -7.49 5.00 10.28
C LEU A 36 -8.54 5.74 9.44
N GLY A 37 -9.62 5.07 9.03
CA GLY A 37 -10.75 5.71 8.37
C GLY A 37 -10.80 5.57 6.86
N TYR A 38 -10.00 4.67 6.27
CA TYR A 38 -10.04 4.43 4.83
C TYR A 38 -11.22 3.52 4.48
N GLN A 39 -11.85 3.81 3.33
CA GLN A 39 -12.75 2.87 2.67
C GLN A 39 -11.90 1.92 1.82
N VAL A 40 -11.87 0.65 2.20
CA VAL A 40 -11.00 -0.37 1.64
C VAL A 40 -11.83 -1.42 0.92
N GLU A 41 -11.44 -1.74 -0.30
CA GLU A 41 -11.86 -2.97 -0.96
C GLU A 41 -10.62 -3.83 -1.24
N VAL A 42 -10.61 -5.05 -0.71
CA VAL A 42 -9.61 -6.07 -1.02
C VAL A 42 -10.03 -6.80 -2.29
N LEU A 43 -9.21 -6.77 -3.33
CA LEU A 43 -9.56 -7.38 -4.61
C LEU A 43 -9.28 -8.89 -4.60
N ASP A 44 -10.11 -9.66 -5.30
CA ASP A 44 -9.81 -11.06 -5.59
C ASP A 44 -8.77 -11.15 -6.72
N GLU A 45 -8.00 -12.22 -6.69
CA GLU A 45 -7.01 -12.54 -7.72
C GLU A 45 -7.68 -13.21 -8.91
N ASP A 46 -7.42 -12.66 -10.08
CA ASP A 46 -7.71 -13.29 -11.35
C ASP A 46 -6.47 -14.07 -11.80
N LEU A 47 -6.57 -15.41 -11.80
CA LEU A 47 -5.45 -16.30 -12.12
C LEU A 47 -5.06 -16.25 -13.61
N GLU A 48 -5.93 -15.70 -14.46
CA GLU A 48 -5.67 -15.53 -15.89
C GLU A 48 -4.88 -14.24 -16.17
N LYS A 49 -4.71 -13.36 -15.17
CA LYS A 49 -3.95 -12.12 -15.31
C LYS A 49 -2.47 -12.29 -14.99
N PRO A 50 -1.57 -11.53 -15.65
CA PRO A 50 -0.14 -11.57 -15.38
C PRO A 50 0.25 -11.05 -13.98
N ALA A 51 -0.67 -10.34 -13.32
CA ALA A 51 -0.57 -9.83 -11.96
C ALA A 51 -1.97 -9.42 -11.46
N ASN A 52 -2.13 -9.14 -10.16
CA ASN A 52 -3.41 -8.72 -9.55
C ASN A 52 -3.19 -7.61 -8.54
N ILE A 53 -3.83 -6.45 -8.68
CA ILE A 53 -3.73 -5.38 -7.66
C ILE A 53 -4.42 -5.81 -6.36
N ASP A 54 -3.84 -5.42 -5.22
CA ASP A 54 -4.31 -5.89 -3.92
C ASP A 54 -5.58 -5.15 -3.45
N LEU A 55 -5.64 -3.82 -3.64
CA LEU A 55 -6.67 -2.96 -3.05
C LEU A 55 -7.30 -1.95 -4.02
N ARG A 56 -8.53 -1.55 -3.72
CA ARG A 56 -9.12 -0.25 -4.08
C ARG A 56 -9.36 0.59 -2.84
N LEU A 57 -8.98 1.87 -2.87
CA LEU A 57 -9.19 2.82 -1.77
C LEU A 57 -10.01 4.04 -2.18
N GLY A 58 -10.87 4.48 -1.27
CA GLY A 58 -11.69 5.69 -1.38
C GLY A 58 -12.81 5.60 -2.41
N GLU A 59 -13.66 6.63 -2.46
CA GLU A 59 -14.86 6.65 -3.32
C GLU A 59 -14.54 6.61 -4.81
N SER A 60 -13.38 7.15 -5.22
CA SER A 60 -12.90 7.09 -6.61
C SER A 60 -12.34 5.72 -7.01
N GLY A 61 -12.24 4.76 -6.08
CA GLY A 61 -11.83 3.39 -6.36
C GLY A 61 -10.39 3.27 -6.87
N GLN A 62 -9.49 4.13 -6.39
CA GLN A 62 -8.08 4.15 -6.78
C GLN A 62 -7.42 2.80 -6.47
N LEU A 63 -6.60 2.30 -7.39
CA LEU A 63 -5.87 1.03 -7.23
C LEU A 63 -4.62 1.22 -6.35
N TRP A 64 -4.37 0.31 -5.41
CA TRP A 64 -3.23 0.33 -4.49
C TRP A 64 -2.61 -1.05 -4.27
N GLU A 65 -1.29 -1.08 -4.17
CA GLU A 65 -0.50 -2.27 -3.85
C GLU A 65 -0.08 -2.28 -2.38
N MET A 66 -0.18 -3.42 -1.70
CA MET A 66 0.37 -3.59 -0.35
C MET A 66 1.80 -4.12 -0.40
N LYS A 67 2.68 -3.55 0.42
CA LYS A 67 4.07 -3.98 0.58
C LYS A 67 4.49 -3.89 2.06
N ASN A 68 4.96 -4.99 2.62
CA ASN A 68 5.62 -5.00 3.93
C ASN A 68 7.14 -5.01 3.75
N VAL A 69 7.81 -3.97 4.23
CA VAL A 69 9.26 -3.79 4.15
C VAL A 69 9.93 -4.59 5.27
N GLY A 70 10.85 -5.47 4.89
CA GLY A 70 11.79 -6.12 5.82
C GLY A 70 13.09 -5.32 5.98
N ASP A 71 14.01 -5.83 6.80
CA ASP A 71 15.26 -5.13 7.16
C ASP A 71 16.37 -5.17 6.09
N GLY A 72 16.09 -5.69 4.90
CA GLY A 72 17.05 -5.71 3.81
C GLY A 72 17.46 -4.30 3.37
N LYS A 73 18.76 -4.09 3.12
CA LYS A 73 19.33 -2.80 2.67
C LYS A 73 18.58 -2.18 1.48
N HIS A 74 18.11 -3.02 0.56
CA HIS A 74 17.41 -2.61 -0.67
C HIS A 74 15.89 -2.85 -0.62
N ALA A 75 15.34 -3.29 0.52
CA ALA A 75 13.96 -3.76 0.61
C ALA A 75 12.93 -2.70 0.17
N ILE A 76 13.13 -1.43 0.50
CA ILE A 76 12.21 -0.35 0.11
C ILE A 76 12.24 -0.14 -1.41
N GLU A 77 13.43 -0.04 -1.99
CA GLU A 77 13.59 0.13 -3.44
C GLU A 77 13.01 -1.05 -4.21
N ASP A 78 13.30 -2.27 -3.77
CA ASP A 78 12.81 -3.48 -4.41
C ASP A 78 11.28 -3.59 -4.32
N ASN A 79 10.67 -3.29 -3.17
CA ASN A 79 9.21 -3.28 -3.02
C ASN A 79 8.54 -2.26 -3.96
N MET A 80 9.06 -1.04 -4.02
CA MET A 80 8.51 0.01 -4.88
C MET A 80 8.72 -0.29 -6.37
N ARG A 81 9.90 -0.80 -6.75
CA ARG A 81 10.19 -1.23 -8.12
C ARG A 81 9.27 -2.38 -8.54
N ASN A 82 9.02 -3.33 -7.65
CA ASN A 82 8.11 -4.46 -7.91
C ASN A 82 6.68 -3.99 -8.10
N ALA A 83 6.19 -3.06 -7.27
CA ALA A 83 4.87 -2.45 -7.46
C ALA A 83 4.77 -1.71 -8.81
N TYR A 84 5.77 -0.90 -9.15
CA TYR A 84 5.83 -0.21 -10.45
C TYR A 84 5.78 -1.19 -11.63
N HIS A 85 6.60 -2.25 -11.63
CA HIS A 85 6.57 -3.26 -12.68
C HIS A 85 5.27 -4.07 -12.70
N LYS A 86 4.56 -4.19 -11.58
CA LYS A 86 3.21 -4.77 -11.54
C LYS A 86 2.22 -3.92 -12.31
N TRP A 87 2.25 -2.59 -12.15
CA TRP A 87 1.44 -1.65 -12.94
C TRP A 87 1.76 -1.77 -14.43
N VAL A 88 3.05 -1.81 -14.79
CA VAL A 88 3.48 -1.97 -16.19
C VAL A 88 2.92 -3.25 -16.80
N ARG A 89 3.03 -4.39 -16.10
CA ARG A 89 2.50 -5.68 -16.58
C ARG A 89 0.98 -5.68 -16.77
N LEU A 90 0.27 -4.83 -16.03
CA LEU A 90 -1.17 -4.66 -16.13
C LEU A 90 -1.60 -3.64 -17.19
N GLY A 91 -0.65 -2.99 -17.88
CA GLY A 91 -0.94 -1.93 -18.85
C GLY A 91 -1.48 -0.64 -18.21
N LEU A 92 -1.25 -0.44 -16.90
CA LEU A 92 -1.63 0.78 -16.18
C LEU A 92 -0.57 1.88 -16.38
N ASP A 93 -0.94 3.14 -16.16
CA ASP A 93 0.00 4.27 -16.19
C ASP A 93 0.93 4.24 -14.97
N ALA A 94 1.93 3.35 -15.00
CA ALA A 94 2.87 3.18 -13.90
C ALA A 94 3.60 4.49 -13.52
N PRO A 95 4.09 5.31 -14.47
CA PRO A 95 4.75 6.58 -14.16
C PRO A 95 3.91 7.54 -13.33
N ASN A 96 2.59 7.65 -13.57
CA ASN A 96 1.74 8.66 -12.93
C ASN A 96 0.74 8.10 -11.91
N GLU A 97 0.53 6.79 -11.87
CA GLU A 97 -0.53 6.18 -11.06
C GLU A 97 -0.08 5.02 -10.18
N THR A 98 1.21 4.67 -10.13
CA THR A 98 1.65 3.64 -9.16
C THR A 98 1.42 4.15 -7.75
N ARG A 99 0.58 3.43 -6.97
CA ARG A 99 0.25 3.77 -5.58
C ARG A 99 0.51 2.59 -4.69
N VAL A 100 1.18 2.84 -3.55
CA VAL A 100 1.64 1.78 -2.65
C VAL A 100 1.22 2.08 -1.21
N VAL A 101 0.60 1.12 -0.54
CA VAL A 101 0.50 1.09 0.92
C VAL A 101 1.70 0.32 1.45
N MET A 102 2.53 1.01 2.21
CA MET A 102 3.76 0.46 2.77
C MET A 102 3.67 0.30 4.27
N THR A 103 4.07 -0.87 4.75
CA THR A 103 4.17 -1.22 6.17
C THR A 103 5.58 -1.73 6.47
N SER A 104 5.93 -1.86 7.75
CA SER A 104 7.24 -2.37 8.19
C SER A 104 7.12 -3.29 9.42
N TYR A 105 6.03 -4.07 9.48
CA TYR A 105 5.75 -4.97 10.59
C TYR A 105 6.89 -5.98 10.77
N GLY A 106 7.36 -6.12 12.00
CA GLY A 106 8.48 -7.00 12.36
C GLY A 106 9.88 -6.49 11.96
N GLY A 107 9.98 -5.35 11.27
CA GLY A 107 11.28 -4.75 10.94
C GLY A 107 11.86 -3.99 12.14
N MET A 108 13.19 -3.92 12.23
CA MET A 108 13.92 -3.18 13.25
C MET A 108 14.39 -1.80 12.79
N ARG A 109 14.40 -1.55 11.47
CA ARG A 109 14.80 -0.24 10.91
C ARG A 109 13.96 0.91 11.48
N SER A 110 14.57 2.09 11.63
CA SER A 110 13.85 3.29 12.08
C SER A 110 12.78 3.72 11.07
N GLU A 111 11.62 4.15 11.56
CA GLU A 111 10.53 4.64 10.71
C GLU A 111 10.89 5.94 10.01
N SER A 112 11.72 6.79 10.63
CA SER A 112 12.24 8.00 9.96
C SER A 112 13.10 7.64 8.76
N GLU A 113 14.02 6.68 8.90
CA GLU A 113 14.86 6.21 7.81
C GLU A 113 14.04 5.53 6.70
N ILE A 114 12.99 4.81 7.06
CA ILE A 114 12.06 4.22 6.10
C ILE A 114 11.38 5.33 5.30
N VAL A 115 10.76 6.31 5.98
CA VAL A 115 10.06 7.42 5.34
C VAL A 115 10.98 8.24 4.43
N ASP A 116 12.21 8.52 4.86
CA ASP A 116 13.19 9.25 4.05
C ASP A 116 13.58 8.48 2.78
N GLU A 117 13.77 7.17 2.91
CA GLU A 117 14.06 6.31 1.76
C GLU A 117 12.85 6.24 0.80
N ILE A 118 11.62 6.17 1.32
CA ILE A 118 10.39 6.24 0.52
C ILE A 118 10.35 7.51 -0.31
N ARG A 119 10.56 8.67 0.33
CA ARG A 119 10.58 9.98 -0.34
C ARG A 119 11.63 10.04 -1.44
N ARG A 120 12.79 9.41 -1.23
CA ARG A 120 13.85 9.35 -2.23
C ARG A 120 13.45 8.48 -3.43
N ARG A 121 12.84 7.32 -3.19
CA ARG A 121 12.54 6.32 -4.23
C ARG A 121 11.23 6.57 -4.98
N MET A 122 10.24 7.19 -4.34
CA MET A 122 8.95 7.47 -4.99
C MET A 122 9.10 8.30 -6.27
N ARG A 123 10.10 9.19 -6.33
CA ARG A 123 10.42 9.97 -7.54
C ARG A 123 10.55 9.12 -8.80
N ARG A 124 10.95 7.85 -8.67
CA ARG A 124 11.12 6.89 -9.78
C ARG A 124 9.98 5.89 -9.91
N TYR A 125 9.34 5.51 -8.81
CA TYR A 125 8.52 4.29 -8.76
C TYR A 125 7.09 4.48 -8.26
N ALA A 126 6.71 5.62 -7.68
CA ALA A 126 5.36 5.80 -7.14
C ALA A 126 4.89 7.24 -7.23
N ALA A 127 3.64 7.42 -7.63
CA ALA A 127 2.95 8.71 -7.55
C ALA A 127 2.49 9.00 -6.13
N ASN A 128 1.97 7.99 -5.42
CA ASN A 128 1.53 8.12 -4.03
C ASN A 128 1.99 6.94 -3.18
N VAL A 129 2.29 7.23 -1.91
CA VAL A 129 2.56 6.22 -0.89
C VAL A 129 1.78 6.55 0.37
N ILE A 130 1.14 5.54 0.95
CA ILE A 130 0.64 5.59 2.32
C ILE A 130 1.59 4.73 3.15
N TYR A 131 2.32 5.33 4.07
CA TYR A 131 3.09 4.58 5.07
C TYR A 131 2.27 4.46 6.34
N ILE A 132 2.00 3.23 6.79
CA ILE A 132 1.35 2.97 8.08
C ILE A 132 2.45 2.68 9.10
N PHE A 133 2.46 3.43 10.20
CA PHE A 133 3.42 3.23 11.27
C PHE A 133 3.24 1.85 11.92
N ARG A 134 4.31 1.30 12.49
CA ARG A 134 4.31 -0.09 13.00
C ARG A 134 3.24 -0.36 14.05
N ASP A 135 2.89 0.65 14.85
CA ASP A 135 1.84 0.59 15.86
C ASP A 135 0.40 0.64 15.28
N GLY A 136 0.26 0.96 13.99
CA GLY A 136 -1.03 1.11 13.32
C GLY A 136 -1.84 2.34 13.74
N ALA A 137 -1.32 3.18 14.63
CA ALA A 137 -2.06 4.29 15.22
C ALA A 137 -2.15 5.50 14.30
N SER A 138 -1.24 5.60 13.33
CA SER A 138 -1.21 6.69 12.36
C SER A 138 -0.70 6.24 10.99
N SER A 139 -0.93 7.10 9.99
CA SER A 139 -0.34 6.94 8.66
C SER A 139 0.18 8.27 8.12
N LEU A 140 1.15 8.17 7.22
CA LEU A 140 1.69 9.29 6.46
C LEU A 140 1.35 9.12 4.99
N PHE A 141 0.67 10.11 4.42
CA PHE A 141 0.46 10.20 2.98
C PHE A 141 1.58 11.01 2.31
N LEU A 142 2.18 10.45 1.26
CA LEU A 142 3.21 11.07 0.44
C LEU A 142 2.72 11.13 -1.01
N GLY A 143 2.79 12.30 -1.63
CA GLY A 143 2.57 12.50 -3.07
C GLY A 143 3.85 13.01 -3.73
N ARG A 144 4.06 12.61 -4.99
CA ARG A 144 5.17 13.11 -5.81
C ARG A 144 4.90 14.54 -6.29
#